data_AF-A0A7X8L632-F1
#
_entry.id   AF-A0A7X8L632-F1
#
_cell.length_a   1.000
_cell.length_b   1.000
_cell.length_c   1.000
_cell.angle_alpha   90.00
_cell.angle_beta   90.00
_cell.angle_gamma   90.00
#
_symmetry.space_group_name_H-M   'P 1'
#
loop_
_entity.id
_entity.type
_entity.pdbx_description
1 polymer ?
#
loop_
_entity_poly.entity_id
_entity_poly.type
_entity_poly.pdbx_seq_one_letter_code
_entity_poly.pdbx_strand_id
1 'polypeptide(L)' 'SAYPNVEIYNFQNVFELTENLDLYLDITHFNKTGNYYMADAIAEKRLLTNPDSFRKDCAELLSRVRSDEINKLAQESLK' A
#
# COMPACT_ATOMS: atom_id res chain seq x y z
N SER A 1 -15.48 -14.52 -0.73
CA SER A 1 -15.41 -13.79 -2.01
C SER A 1 -16.67 -14.10 -2.80
N ALA A 2 -17.28 -13.12 -3.48
CA ALA A 2 -18.39 -13.37 -4.40
C ALA A 2 -17.98 -14.16 -5.65
N TYR A 3 -16.67 -14.25 -5.93
CA TYR A 3 -16.10 -14.96 -7.06
C TYR A 3 -15.02 -15.95 -6.58
N PRO A 4 -15.22 -17.27 -6.76
CA PRO A 4 -14.36 -18.31 -6.18
C PRO A 4 -12.95 -18.39 -6.81
N ASN A 5 -12.76 -17.78 -7.98
CA ASN A 5 -11.52 -17.79 -8.74
C ASN A 5 -10.81 -16.43 -8.76
N VAL A 6 -11.21 -15.50 -7.89
CA VAL A 6 -10.61 -14.17 -7.78
C VAL A 6 -9.80 -14.08 -6.49
N GLU A 7 -8.53 -13.74 -6.64
CA GLU A 7 -7.63 -13.37 -5.55
C GLU A 7 -7.45 -11.85 -5.55
N ILE A 8 -7.41 -11.24 -4.36
CA ILE A 8 -7.21 -9.80 -4.18
C ILE A 8 -5.91 -9.62 -3.41
N TYR A 9 -5.07 -8.70 -3.86
CA TYR A 9 -3.78 -8.40 -3.25
C TYR A 9 -3.75 -6.93 -2.81
N ASN A 10 -3.27 -6.67 -1.58
CA ASN A 10 -3.20 -5.32 -1.03
C ASN A 10 -1.76 -4.78 -1.06
N PHE A 11 -1.49 -3.88 -2.00
CA PHE A 11 -0.20 -3.20 -2.12
C PHE A 11 -0.18 -1.78 -1.52
N GLN A 12 -1.32 -1.29 -1.02
CA GLN A 12 -1.45 0.09 -0.54
C GLN A 12 -0.64 0.36 0.73
N ASN A 13 -0.34 -0.69 1.49
CA ASN A 13 0.50 -0.62 2.70
C ASN A 13 1.97 -1.01 2.43
N VAL A 14 2.41 -1.08 1.17
CA VAL A 14 3.83 -1.26 0.84
C VAL A 14 4.48 0.11 0.78
N PHE A 15 4.79 0.65 1.96
CA PHE A 15 5.22 2.04 2.14
C PHE A 15 6.50 2.39 1.39
N GLU A 16 7.41 1.43 1.22
CA GLU A 16 8.62 1.60 0.41
C GLU A 16 8.31 1.93 -1.06
N LEU A 17 7.13 1.56 -1.54
CA LEU A 17 6.62 1.91 -2.86
C LEU A 17 5.67 3.11 -2.81
N THR A 18 4.77 3.19 -1.82
CA THR A 18 3.71 4.20 -1.80
C THR A 18 4.14 5.57 -1.27
N GLU A 19 5.19 5.64 -0.46
CA GLU A 19 5.77 6.92 0.05
C GLU A 19 6.91 7.43 -0.84
N ASN A 20 7.39 6.61 -1.79
CA ASN A 20 8.45 7.01 -2.71
C ASN A 20 7.86 7.67 -3.97
N LEU A 21 7.91 9.00 -4.03
CA LEU A 21 7.35 9.77 -5.14
C LEU A 21 8.03 9.51 -6.50
N ASP A 22 9.25 8.98 -6.53
CA ASP A 22 9.93 8.55 -7.77
C ASP A 22 9.35 7.22 -8.30
N LEU A 23 8.71 6.45 -7.41
CA LEU A 23 8.07 5.18 -7.72
C LEU A 23 6.55 5.28 -7.83
N TYR A 24 5.95 6.27 -7.17
CA TYR A 24 4.51 6.56 -7.18
C TYR A 24 4.11 7.23 -8.50
N LEU A 25 4.16 6.44 -9.56
CA LEU A 25 3.52 6.77 -10.82
C LEU A 25 2.11 6.16 -10.81
N ASP A 26 1.12 6.89 -11.30
CA ASP A 26 -0.26 6.40 -11.43
C ASP A 26 -0.26 5.03 -12.14
N ILE A 27 -1.23 4.16 -11.84
CA ILE A 27 -1.29 2.73 -12.26
C ILE A 27 -1.19 2.51 -13.79
N THR A 28 -1.27 3.59 -14.55
CA THR A 28 -1.13 3.70 -16.00
C THR A 28 0.32 3.74 -16.49
N HIS A 29 1.30 3.96 -15.61
CA HIS A 29 2.72 4.11 -15.96
C HIS A 29 3.56 2.99 -15.35
N PHE A 30 4.24 2.25 -16.22
CA PHE A 30 5.12 1.17 -15.78
C PHE A 30 6.37 1.71 -15.07
N ASN A 31 6.63 1.18 -13.87
CA ASN A 31 7.88 1.33 -13.13
C ASN A 31 8.47 -0.07 -12.88
N LYS A 32 9.68 -0.31 -13.37
CA LYS A 32 10.34 -1.62 -13.25
C LYS A 32 10.38 -2.12 -11.80
N THR A 33 10.68 -1.25 -10.85
CA THR A 33 10.78 -1.59 -9.42
C THR A 33 9.42 -1.97 -8.85
N GLY A 34 8.41 -1.09 -9.00
CA GLY A 34 7.07 -1.32 -8.45
C GLY A 34 6.36 -2.52 -9.10
N ASN A 35 6.39 -2.60 -10.43
CA ASN A 35 5.69 -3.66 -11.15
C ASN A 35 6.33 -5.05 -10.96
N TYR A 36 7.67 -5.15 -10.90
CA TYR A 36 8.31 -6.45 -10.65
C TYR A 36 8.10 -6.89 -9.20
N TYR A 37 8.15 -5.97 -8.24
CA TYR A 37 7.78 -6.28 -6.86
C TYR A 37 6.36 -6.85 -6.77
N MET A 38 5.39 -6.23 -7.45
CA MET A 38 4.01 -6.71 -7.48
C MET A 38 3.90 -8.08 -8.14
N ALA A 39 4.59 -8.30 -9.27
CA ALA A 39 4.58 -9.59 -9.97
C ALA A 39 5.17 -10.72 -9.10
N ASP A 40 6.30 -10.48 -8.47
CA ASP A 40 6.95 -11.44 -7.58
C ASP A 40 6.07 -11.73 -6.35
N ALA A 41 5.46 -10.69 -5.76
CA ALA A 41 4.54 -10.86 -4.63
C ALA A 41 3.32 -11.72 -4.99
N ILE A 42 2.75 -11.53 -6.19
CA ILE A 42 1.63 -12.36 -6.67
C ILE A 42 2.08 -13.79 -6.90
N ALA A 43 3.23 -14.00 -7.57
CA ALA A 43 3.77 -15.33 -7.82
C ALA A 43 4.03 -16.10 -6.52
N GLU A 44 4.48 -15.40 -5.48
CA GLU A 44 4.75 -15.95 -4.14
C GLU A 44 3.53 -15.95 -3.22
N LYS A 45 2.36 -15.47 -3.68
CA LYS A 45 1.14 -15.28 -2.90
C LYS A 45 1.31 -14.43 -1.64
N ARG A 46 2.27 -13.50 -1.64
CA ARG A 46 2.41 -12.48 -0.60
C ARG A 46 1.37 -11.39 -0.77
N LEU A 47 0.96 -10.76 0.33
CA LEU A 47 -0.01 -9.65 0.35
C LEU A 47 -1.43 -10.03 -0.12
N LEU A 48 -1.74 -11.33 -0.20
CA LEU A 48 -3.10 -11.80 -0.43
C LEU A 48 -4.00 -11.30 0.71
N THR A 49 -5.09 -10.64 0.35
CA THR A 49 -5.99 -10.03 1.31
C THR A 49 -7.33 -10.74 1.40
N ASN A 50 -7.92 -10.68 2.58
CA ASN A 50 -9.27 -11.09 2.91
C ASN A 50 -9.90 -10.00 3.80
N PRO A 51 -11.21 -10.08 4.11
CA PRO A 51 -11.87 -9.03 4.89
C PRO A 51 -11.21 -8.73 6.25
N ASP A 52 -10.63 -9.72 6.91
CA ASP A 52 -10.01 -9.54 8.23
C ASP A 52 -8.61 -8.93 8.12
N SER A 53 -7.77 -9.43 7.19
CA SER A 53 -6.45 -8.84 6.94
C SER A 53 -6.58 -7.41 6.43
N PHE A 54 -7.55 -7.14 5.55
CA PHE A 54 -7.80 -5.79 5.05
C PHE A 54 -8.17 -4.81 6.17
N ARG A 55 -9.01 -5.22 7.12
CA ARG A 55 -9.34 -4.38 8.29
C ARG A 55 -8.12 -4.10 9.15
N LYS A 56 -7.25 -5.09 9.34
CA LYS A 56 -5.98 -4.93 10.07
C LYS A 56 -5.07 -3.94 9.34
N ASP A 57 -4.91 -4.09 8.04
CA ASP A 57 -4.12 -3.20 7.18
C ASP A 57 -4.63 -1.75 7.26
N CYS A 58 -5.96 -1.54 7.23
CA CYS A 58 -6.55 -0.21 7.38
C CYS A 58 -6.31 0.37 8.78
N ALA A 59 -6.36 -0.44 9.83
CA ALA A 59 -6.07 0.04 11.19
C ALA A 59 -4.62 0.48 11.35
N GLU A 60 -3.68 -0.26 10.74
CA GLU A 60 -2.27 0.11 10.70
C GLU A 60 -2.06 1.44 9.95
N LEU A 61 -2.67 1.56 8.76
CA LEU A 61 -2.60 2.79 7.97
C LEU A 61 -3.13 4.00 8.77
N LEU A 62 -4.29 3.85 9.42
CA LEU A 62 -4.87 4.89 10.26
C LEU A 62 -3.95 5.27 11.43
N SER A 63 -3.31 4.29 12.07
CA SER A 63 -2.37 4.53 13.17
C SER A 63 -1.17 5.36 12.71
N ARG A 64 -0.65 5.10 11.50
CA ARG A 64 0.51 5.80 10.96
C ARG A 64 0.17 7.22 10.49
N VAL A 65 -0.91 7.37 9.74
CA VAL A 65 -1.36 8.69 9.23
C VAL A 65 -1.72 9.64 10.39
N ARG A 66 -2.19 9.10 11.51
CA ARG A 66 -2.51 9.88 12.71
C ARG A 66 -1.38 9.97 13.72
N SER A 67 -0.19 9.50 13.38
CA SER A 67 0.97 9.58 14.26
C SER A 67 1.36 11.04 14.53
N ASP A 68 1.94 11.27 15.71
CA ASP A 68 2.42 12.59 16.12
C ASP A 68 3.47 13.15 15.14
N GLU A 69 4.25 12.26 14.52
CA GLU A 69 5.22 12.60 13.48
C GLU A 69 4.55 13.26 12.26
N ILE A 70 3.52 12.62 11.71
CA ILE A 70 2.76 13.16 10.56
C ILE A 70 2.01 14.44 10.96
N ASN A 71 1.41 14.47 12.15
CA ASN A 71 0.75 15.69 12.65
C ASN A 71 1.72 16.87 12.74
N LYS A 72 2.95 16.63 13.21
CA LYS A 72 4.00 17.65 13.28
C LYS A 72 4.44 18.10 11.89
N LEU A 73 4.71 17.17 10.97
CA LEU A 73 5.06 17.47 9.57
C LEU A 73 3.98 18.34 8.89
N ALA A 74 2.70 18.01 9.09
CA ALA A 74 1.59 18.78 8.55
C ALA A 74 1.55 20.20 9.12
N GLN A 75 1.76 20.37 10.43
CA GLN A 75 1.82 21.69 11.06
C GLN A 75 3.01 22.54 10.58
N GLU A 76 4.16 21.92 10.34
CA GLU A 76 5.35 22.61 9.83
C GLU A 76 5.18 23.05 8.37
N SER A 77 4.49 22.25 7.56
CA SER A 77 4.26 22.54 6.13
C SER A 77 3.18 23.61 5.89
N LEU A 78 2.35 23.90 6.89
CA LEU A 78 1.28 24.91 6.82
C LEU A 78 1.70 26.28 7.37
N LYS A 79 2.96 26.46 7.79
CA LYS A 79 3.54 27.74 8.19
C LYS A 79 4.20 28.44 7.00
#